data_AF-A0A7W1PFJ8-F1
#
_entry.id   AF-A0A7W1PFJ8-F1
#
_cell.length_a   1.000
_cell.length_b   1.000
_cell.length_c   1.000
_cell.angle_alpha   90.00
_cell.angle_beta   90.00
_cell.angle_gamma   90.00
#
_symmetry.space_group_name_H-M   'P 1'
#
loop_
_entity.id
_entity.type
_entity.pdbx_description
1 polymer ?
#
loop_
_entity_poly.entity_id
_entity_poly.type
_entity_poly.pdbx_seq_one_letter_code
_entity_poly.pdbx_strand_id
1 'polypeptide(L)'
;MRFVIATQHSSGLRFALRLLDEGHEVVAAYAEIDDRRLAPRHALLGQGLLDRRPIDDVVRDREQFRDAYWVWDENHSVDANEPKFACMCIESKKKLTGDLMDHPMPGKSF
;
A
#
# COMPACT_ATOMS: atom_id res chain seq x y z
N MET A 1 1.47 12.73 -2.33
CA MET A 1 0.31 11.83 -2.10
C MET A 1 0.60 11.01 -0.86
N ARG A 2 -0.44 10.52 -0.18
CA ARG A 2 -0.30 9.78 1.07
C ARG A 2 -0.62 8.31 0.88
N PHE A 3 0.21 7.43 1.42
CA PHE A 3 0.06 5.98 1.30
C PHE A 3 0.08 5.32 2.67
N VAL A 4 -0.77 4.30 2.84
CA VAL A 4 -0.70 3.34 3.94
C VAL A 4 -0.35 1.99 3.34
N ILE A 5 0.86 1.51 3.61
CA ILE A 5 1.34 0.21 3.14
C ILE A 5 1.16 -0.79 4.28
N ALA A 6 0.18 -1.66 4.14
CA ALA A 6 -0.08 -2.74 5.08
C ALA A 6 0.66 -4.01 4.65
N THR A 7 1.59 -4.47 5.48
CA THR A 7 2.48 -5.59 5.13
C THR A 7 2.84 -6.46 6.32
N GLN A 8 3.00 -7.76 6.07
CA GLN A 8 3.56 -8.73 7.02
C GLN A 8 5.02 -9.10 6.66
N HIS A 9 5.53 -8.55 5.57
CA HIS A 9 6.78 -8.99 4.94
C HIS A 9 7.73 -7.83 4.66
N SER A 10 9.02 -8.16 4.52
CA SER A 10 10.04 -7.17 4.17
C SER A 10 9.87 -6.56 2.78
N SER A 11 9.09 -7.19 1.89
CA SER A 11 8.77 -6.69 0.55
C SER A 11 8.01 -5.37 0.61
N GLY A 12 6.95 -5.30 1.40
CA GLY A 12 6.13 -4.10 1.54
C GLY A 12 6.90 -2.94 2.16
N LEU A 13 7.84 -3.23 3.07
CA LEU A 13 8.73 -2.20 3.61
C LEU A 13 9.67 -1.62 2.55
N ARG A 14 10.20 -2.45 1.64
CA ARG A 14 11.04 -1.95 0.52
C ARG A 14 10.22 -1.12 -0.46
N PHE A 15 8.99 -1.53 -0.73
CA PHE A 15 8.08 -0.74 -1.56
C PHE A 15 7.76 0.61 -0.91
N ALA A 16 7.52 0.63 0.40
CA ALA A 16 7.30 1.85 1.16
C ALA A 16 8.50 2.82 1.11
N LEU A 17 9.74 2.30 1.21
CA LEU A 17 10.95 3.11 1.05
C LEU A 17 11.04 3.76 -0.34
N ARG A 18 10.71 3.01 -1.39
CA ARG A 18 10.69 3.56 -2.75
C ARG A 18 9.67 4.70 -2.89
N LEU A 19 8.47 4.55 -2.34
CA LEU A 19 7.46 5.60 -2.38
C LEU A 19 7.89 6.85 -1.60
N LEU A 20 8.62 6.68 -0.48
CA LEU A 20 9.24 7.79 0.22
C LEU A 20 10.30 8.49 -0.64
N ASP A 21 11.18 7.74 -1.31
CA ASP A 21 12.20 8.29 -2.21
C ASP A 21 11.57 9.08 -3.39
N GLU A 22 10.37 8.69 -3.82
CA GLU A 22 9.56 9.39 -4.82
C GLU A 22 8.87 10.67 -4.25
N GLY A 23 9.07 10.97 -2.97
CA GLY A 23 8.55 12.18 -2.31
C GLY A 23 7.11 12.05 -1.82
N HIS A 24 6.62 10.82 -1.63
CA HIS A 24 5.30 10.58 -1.07
C HIS A 24 5.32 10.50 0.45
N GLU A 25 4.18 10.78 1.07
CA GLU A 25 3.99 10.50 2.49
C GLU A 25 3.60 9.04 2.65
N VAL A 26 4.32 8.28 3.48
CA VAL A 26 4.12 6.84 3.59
C VAL A 26 4.09 6.41 5.05
N VAL A 27 3.04 5.69 5.42
CA VAL A 27 2.92 4.99 6.69
C VAL A 27 3.00 3.49 6.41
N ALA A 28 3.95 2.81 7.04
CA ALA A 28 4.09 1.36 6.96
C ALA A 28 3.36 0.72 8.15
N ALA A 29 2.16 0.22 7.89
CA ALA A 29 1.35 -0.54 8.83
C ALA A 29 1.82 -2.01 8.83
N TYR A 30 2.41 -2.47 9.93
CA TYR A 30 2.92 -3.85 10.01
C TYR A 30 2.05 -4.72 10.92
N ALA A 31 1.82 -5.96 10.51
CA ALA A 31 1.36 -6.99 11.43
C ALA A 31 2.57 -7.64 12.14
N GLU A 32 2.38 -8.13 13.36
CA GLU A 32 3.43 -8.90 14.03
C GLU A 32 3.77 -10.16 13.23
N ILE A 33 5.06 -10.40 13.02
CA ILE A 33 5.53 -11.63 12.37
C ILE A 33 5.58 -12.71 13.45
N ASP A 34 4.81 -13.77 13.27
CA ASP A 34 4.74 -14.91 14.20
C ASP A 34 6.11 -15.65 14.31
N ASP A 35 6.91 -15.58 13.24
CA ASP A 35 8.29 -16.09 13.25
C ASP A 35 9.28 -15.14 13.97
N ARG A 36 9.52 -15.46 15.24
CA ARG A 36 10.51 -14.79 16.11
C ARG A 36 11.93 -14.71 15.54
N ARG A 37 12.31 -15.56 14.57
CA ARG A 37 13.65 -15.52 13.95
C ARG A 37 13.79 -14.37 12.95
N LEU A 38 12.69 -13.97 12.32
CA LEU A 38 12.66 -12.90 11.33
C LEU A 38 12.37 -11.53 11.95
N ALA A 39 11.77 -11.50 13.13
CA ALA A 39 11.42 -10.27 13.85
C ALA A 39 12.57 -9.26 14.00
N PRO A 40 13.82 -9.64 14.36
CA PRO A 40 14.92 -8.67 14.50
C PRO A 40 15.30 -8.01 13.17
N ARG A 41 15.31 -8.78 12.07
CA ARG A 41 15.62 -8.23 10.74
C ARG A 41 14.51 -7.33 10.24
N HIS A 42 13.26 -7.67 10.53
CA HIS A 42 12.11 -6.85 10.17
C HIS A 42 12.04 -5.54 10.96
N ALA A 43 12.44 -5.55 12.22
CA ALA A 43 12.52 -4.34 13.05
C ALA A 43 13.53 -3.31 12.50
N LEU A 44 14.64 -3.78 11.92
CA LEU A 44 15.69 -2.90 11.39
C LEU A 44 15.33 -2.24 10.05
N LEU A 45 14.45 -2.84 9.25
CA LEU A 45 14.09 -2.30 7.93
C LEU A 45 13.27 -1.00 8.05
N GLY A 46 13.80 0.10 7.52
CA GLY A 46 13.11 1.39 7.55
C GLY A 46 13.10 2.08 8.91
N GLN A 47 13.87 1.58 9.89
CA GLN A 47 13.99 2.23 11.19
C GLN A 47 14.59 3.64 11.02
N GLY A 48 13.88 4.66 11.53
CA GLY A 48 14.28 6.07 11.41
C GLY A 48 14.06 6.69 10.03
N LEU A 49 13.57 5.91 9.05
CA LEU A 49 13.28 6.37 7.69
C LEU A 49 11.78 6.35 7.36
N LEU A 50 11.06 5.34 7.86
CA LEU A 50 9.63 5.14 7.66
C LEU A 50 8.86 5.40 8.96
N ASP A 51 7.70 6.05 8.85
CA ASP A 51 6.69 6.03 9.92
C ASP A 51 6.07 4.63 9.97
N ARG A 52 6.52 3.83 10.95
CA ARG A 52 6.13 2.43 11.12
C ARG A 52 5.22 2.29 12.33
N ARG A 53 4.05 1.67 12.12
CA ARG A 53 3.06 1.48 13.18
C ARG A 53 2.44 0.08 13.12
N PRO A 54 2.06 -0.51 14.27
CA PRO A 54 1.24 -1.71 14.28
C PRO A 54 -0.05 -1.46 13.48
N ILE A 55 -0.44 -2.43 12.67
CA ILE A 55 -1.61 -2.29 11.80
C ILE A 55 -2.89 -1.98 12.59
N ASP A 56 -3.04 -2.57 13.77
CA ASP A 56 -4.22 -2.36 14.63
C ASP A 56 -4.38 -0.90 15.04
N ASP A 57 -3.28 -0.20 15.29
CA ASP A 57 -3.31 1.22 15.64
C ASP A 57 -3.66 2.08 14.41
N VAL A 58 -3.10 1.76 13.25
CA VAL A 58 -3.42 2.47 11.99
C VAL A 58 -4.88 2.27 11.59
N VAL A 59 -5.43 1.07 11.80
CA VAL A 59 -6.84 0.77 11.52
C VAL A 59 -7.77 1.45 12.52
N ARG A 60 -7.36 1.56 13.79
CA ARG A 60 -8.09 2.32 14.83
C ARG A 60 -8.19 3.80 14.45
N ASP A 61 -7.11 4.36 13.93
CA ASP A 61 -7.00 5.76 13.52
C ASP A 61 -7.31 5.97 12.02
N ARG A 62 -7.96 5.02 11.35
CA ARG A 62 -8.16 5.04 9.88
C ARG A 62 -8.81 6.32 9.34
N GLU A 63 -9.60 7.01 10.17
CA GLU A 63 -10.21 8.29 9.78
C GLU A 63 -9.19 9.37 9.44
N GLN A 64 -8.01 9.33 10.07
CA GLN A 64 -6.90 10.25 9.80
C GLN A 64 -6.23 9.98 8.45
N PHE A 65 -6.54 8.85 7.80
CA PHE A 65 -5.94 8.39 6.55
C PHE A 65 -6.99 8.25 5.43
N ARG A 66 -8.12 8.96 5.52
CA ARG A 66 -9.18 8.93 4.49
C ARG A 66 -8.72 9.47 3.14
N ASP A 67 -7.70 10.32 3.13
CA ASP A 67 -7.07 10.87 1.93
C ASP A 67 -5.94 9.97 1.38
N ALA A 68 -5.56 8.92 2.12
CA ALA A 68 -4.46 8.05 1.78
C ALA A 68 -4.88 6.87 0.90
N TYR A 69 -3.92 6.39 0.10
CA TYR A 69 -4.03 5.16 -0.68
C TYR A 69 -3.59 3.98 0.17
N TRP A 70 -4.51 3.03 0.36
CA TRP A 70 -4.22 1.80 1.10
C TRP A 70 -3.74 0.71 0.15
N VAL A 71 -2.58 0.13 0.47
CA VAL A 71 -1.93 -0.93 -0.32
C VAL A 71 -1.68 -2.12 0.60
N TRP A 72 -2.18 -3.30 0.20
CA TRP A 72 -1.92 -4.56 0.89
C TRP A 72 -0.85 -5.35 0.14
N ASP A 73 0.28 -5.62 0.79
CA ASP A 73 1.45 -6.26 0.16
C ASP A 73 1.29 -7.78 -0.01
N GLU A 74 0.34 -8.43 0.68
CA GLU A 74 0.12 -9.88 0.51
C GLU A 74 -0.75 -10.24 -0.70
N ASN A 75 -0.92 -9.33 -1.66
CA ASN A 75 -1.67 -9.62 -2.87
C ASN A 75 -0.83 -10.51 -3.83
N HIS A 76 -0.45 -11.70 -3.35
CA HIS A 76 -0.14 -12.83 -4.19
C HIS A 76 -1.49 -13.33 -4.73
N SER A 77 -1.88 -12.87 -5.92
CA SER A 77 -3.16 -13.19 -6.58
C SER A 77 -3.68 -14.60 -6.29
N VAL A 78 -4.91 -14.67 -5.76
CA VAL A 78 -5.79 -15.83 -5.91
C VAL A 78 -7.17 -15.33 -6.31
N ASP A 79 -7.71 -15.90 -7.39
CA ASP A 79 -9.05 -15.63 -7.94
C ASP A 79 -10.19 -15.80 -6.90
N ALA A 80 -9.90 -16.39 -5.74
CA ALA A 80 -10.83 -16.59 -4.63
C ALA A 80 -11.09 -15.35 -3.75
N ASN A 81 -10.31 -14.27 -3.86
CA ASN A 81 -10.43 -13.10 -2.98
C ASN A 81 -11.37 -11.98 -3.51
N GLU A 82 -12.00 -12.19 -4.66
CA GLU A 82 -12.84 -11.19 -5.33
C GLU A 82 -14.05 -10.66 -4.50
N PRO A 83 -14.78 -11.45 -3.69
CA PRO A 83 -16.02 -10.93 -3.10
C PRO A 83 -15.84 -10.23 -1.74
N LYS A 84 -14.71 -10.39 -1.04
CA LYS A 84 -14.53 -9.81 0.32
C LYS A 84 -13.74 -8.49 0.35
N PHE A 85 -12.93 -8.20 -0.66
CA PHE A 85 -11.91 -7.14 -0.56
C PHE A 85 -11.89 -6.13 -1.72
N ALA A 86 -12.83 -6.25 -2.66
CA ALA A 86 -12.96 -5.35 -3.82
C ALA A 86 -13.17 -3.87 -3.45
N CYS A 87 -13.55 -3.53 -2.22
CA CYS A 87 -13.86 -2.14 -1.85
C CYS A 87 -12.61 -1.27 -1.61
N MET A 88 -11.47 -1.81 -1.16
CA MET A 88 -10.28 -0.98 -0.84
C MET A 88 -9.24 -0.89 -1.98
N CYS A 89 -9.21 -1.84 -2.91
CA CYS A 89 -8.27 -1.81 -4.05
C CYS A 89 -8.80 -1.04 -5.27
N ILE A 90 -10.12 -0.97 -5.46
CA ILE A 90 -10.72 -0.34 -6.67
C ILE A 90 -10.61 1.18 -6.63
N GLU A 91 -10.73 1.83 -5.47
CA GLU A 91 -10.58 3.29 -5.40
C GLU A 91 -9.14 3.73 -5.69
N SER A 92 -8.14 3.02 -5.15
CA SER A 92 -6.73 3.26 -5.46
C SER A 92 -6.43 3.05 -6.95
N LYS A 93 -6.98 1.99 -7.56
CA LYS A 93 -6.79 1.71 -8.99
C LYS A 93 -7.48 2.74 -9.88
N LYS A 94 -8.72 3.15 -9.56
CA LYS A 94 -9.44 4.20 -10.31
C LYS A 94 -8.75 5.56 -10.25
N LYS A 95 -8.18 5.94 -9.10
CA LYS A 95 -7.40 7.18 -8.98
C LYS A 95 -6.05 7.12 -9.71
N LEU A 96 -5.45 5.94 -9.83
CA LEU A 96 -4.20 5.73 -10.59
C LEU A 96 -4.41 5.64 -12.10
N THR A 97 -5.55 5.11 -12.56
CA THR A 97 -5.88 4.98 -13.99
C THR A 97 -6.77 6.09 -14.54
N GLY A 98 -7.32 6.95 -13.66
CA GLY A 98 -8.21 8.05 -14.03
C GLY A 98 -7.55 9.15 -14.86
N ASP A 99 -6.22 9.28 -14.78
CA ASP A 99 -5.47 10.28 -15.55
C ASP A 99 -4.91 9.75 -16.89
N LEU A 100 -5.20 8.49 -17.25
CA LEU A 100 -4.61 7.83 -18.44
C LEU A 100 -5.61 7.47 -19.55
N MET A 101 -6.90 7.83 -19.40
CA MET A 101 -7.95 7.44 -20.36
C MET A 101 -8.71 8.60 -21.03
N ASP A 102 -8.42 9.86 -20.70
CA ASP A 102 -9.14 11.03 -21.28
C ASP A 102 -8.44 11.70 -22.47
N HIS A 103 -7.45 11.05 -23.09
CA HIS A 103 -6.96 11.51 -24.41
C HIS A 103 -7.62 10.71 -25.54
N PRO A 104 -8.57 11.30 -26.29
CA PRO A 104 -9.01 10.71 -27.54
C PRO A 104 -7.81 10.66 -28.50
N MET A 105 -7.41 9.45 -28.88
CA MET A 105 -6.41 9.23 -29.93
C MET A 105 -6.90 9.88 -31.23
N PRO A 106 -6.16 10.82 -31.83
CA PRO A 106 -6.56 11.41 -33.09
C PRO A 106 -6.34 10.41 -34.22
N GLY A 107 -7.43 10.06 -34.90
CA GLY A 107 -7.41 9.55 -36.26
C GLY A 107 -7.38 8.04 -36.44
N LYS A 108 -8.56 7.46 -36.64
CA LYS A 108 -8.76 6.44 -37.67
C LYS A 108 -10.14 6.62 -38.30
N SER A 109 -10.13 7.29 -39.45
CA SER A 109 -11.22 7.27 -40.42
C SER A 109 -11.23 5.90 -41.11
N PHE A 110 -12.40 5.27 -41.18
CA PHE A 110 -12.74 4.28 -42.21
C PHE A 110 -14.00 4.78 -42.92
#